data_AF-A0A951GGP8-F1
#
_entry.id   AF-A0A951GGP8-F1
#
_cell.length_a   1.000
_cell.length_b   1.000
_cell.length_c   1.000
_cell.angle_alpha   90.00
_cell.angle_beta   90.00
_cell.angle_gamma   90.00
#
_symmetry.space_group_name_H-M   'P 1'
#
loop_
_entity.id
_entity.type
_entity.pdbx_description
1 polymer ?
#
loop_
_entity_poly.entity_id
_entity_poly.type
_entity_poly.pdbx_seq_one_letter_code
_entity_poly.pdbx_strand_id
1 'polypeptide(L)'
;MWDLDEVAEEVGQAARIMVAEYGIGTIVDLTPPDIGRHPELLAAVSRRSGAHIIAATGFYAEGMGIGFYWRRKSVDYIAEMMVRDLTEGMVYANRLTPYRAGIIKVATGGMGPGPTPLGPNGRRIGLYEDRVIRAAA
;
A
#
# COMPACT_ATOMS: atom_id res chain seq x y z
N MET A 1 4.29 11.30 20.09
CA MET A 1 3.88 11.66 18.72
C MET A 1 5.16 11.88 17.94
N TRP A 2 5.32 11.29 16.76
CA TRP A 2 6.55 11.43 15.96
C TRP A 2 6.48 12.70 15.08
N ASP A 3 7.63 13.23 14.70
CA ASP A 3 7.77 14.39 13.83
C ASP A 3 8.00 13.94 12.37
N LEU A 4 7.21 14.45 11.42
CA LEU A 4 7.27 14.02 10.04
C LEU A 4 8.60 14.41 9.37
N ASP A 5 9.13 15.59 9.69
CA ASP A 5 10.35 16.08 9.07
C ASP A 5 11.57 15.34 9.60
N GLU A 6 11.60 15.01 10.89
CA GLU A 6 12.62 14.13 11.49
C GLU A 6 12.64 12.76 10.81
N VAL A 7 11.49 12.09 10.72
CA VAL A 7 11.38 10.76 10.08
C VAL A 7 11.72 10.84 8.60
N ALA A 8 11.27 11.88 7.89
CA ALA A 8 11.56 12.03 6.47
C ALA A 8 13.04 12.35 6.20
N GLU A 9 13.74 13.02 7.12
CA GLU A 9 15.18 13.23 7.03
C GLU A 9 15.94 11.92 7.25
N GLU A 10 15.61 11.16 8.29
CA GLU A 10 16.26 9.87 8.58
C GLU A 10 16.10 8.88 7.42
N VAL A 11 14.87 8.66 6.95
CA VAL A 11 14.60 7.75 5.83
C VAL A 11 15.17 8.32 4.52
N GLY A 12 15.13 9.65 4.34
CA GLY A 12 15.71 10.35 3.21
C GLY A 12 17.22 10.16 3.09
N GLN A 13 17.95 10.15 4.21
CA GLN A 13 19.38 9.87 4.25
C GLN A 13 19.69 8.44 3.80
N ALA A 14 18.94 7.45 4.28
CA ALA A 14 19.10 6.07 3.83
C ALA A 14 18.86 5.91 2.32
N ALA A 15 17.78 6.51 1.80
CA ALA A 15 17.49 6.50 0.36
C ALA A 15 18.54 7.26 -0.47
N ARG A 16 19.11 8.36 0.06
CA ARG A 16 20.20 9.10 -0.60
C ARG A 16 21.46 8.24 -0.73
N ILE A 17 21.80 7.47 0.30
CA ILE A 17 22.91 6.50 0.24
C ILE A 17 22.62 5.42 -0.82
N MET A 18 21.40 4.90 -0.89
CA MET A 18 21.00 3.94 -1.94
C MET A 18 21.21 4.50 -3.35
N VAL A 19 20.87 5.76 -3.58
CA VAL A 19 21.08 6.44 -4.86
C VAL A 19 22.57 6.65 -5.13
N ALA A 20 23.29 7.28 -4.21
CA ALA A 20 24.66 7.73 -4.42
C ALA A 20 25.68 6.58 -4.49
N GLU A 21 25.56 5.60 -3.60
CA GLU A 21 26.56 4.54 -3.44
C GLU A 21 26.21 3.27 -4.24
N TYR A 22 24.92 3.03 -4.49
CA TYR A 22 24.45 1.79 -5.11
C TYR A 22 23.70 2.01 -6.44
N GLY A 23 23.48 3.26 -6.86
CA GLY A 23 22.77 3.57 -8.10
C GLY A 23 21.28 3.19 -8.10
N ILE A 24 20.68 2.95 -6.94
CA ILE A 24 19.27 2.55 -6.81
C ILE A 24 18.40 3.81 -6.83
N GLY A 25 17.91 4.16 -8.02
CA GLY A 25 17.14 5.39 -8.26
C GLY A 25 15.62 5.27 -8.07
N THR A 26 15.06 4.08 -7.84
CA THR A 26 13.61 3.88 -7.72
C THR A 26 13.27 2.86 -6.65
N ILE A 27 12.32 3.22 -5.78
CA ILE A 27 11.81 2.39 -4.70
C ILE A 27 10.31 2.20 -4.93
N VAL A 28 9.83 0.96 -4.85
CA VAL A 28 8.40 0.65 -4.86
C VAL A 28 7.97 0.33 -3.44
N ASP A 29 7.25 1.25 -2.81
CA ASP A 29 6.68 1.05 -1.48
C ASP A 29 5.36 0.28 -1.60
N LEU A 30 5.41 -0.98 -1.17
CA LEU A 30 4.30 -1.91 -1.22
C LEU A 30 3.46 -1.89 0.06
N THR A 31 3.40 -0.77 0.78
CA THR A 31 2.51 -0.59 1.93
C THR A 31 1.14 -0.06 1.44
N PRO A 32 0.07 -0.87 1.46
CA PRO A 32 -1.27 -0.42 1.10
C PRO A 32 -1.92 0.43 2.20
N PRO A 33 -3.01 1.17 1.89
CA PRO A 33 -3.68 2.07 2.83
C PRO A 33 -4.21 1.41 4.11
N ASP A 34 -4.45 0.11 4.10
CA ASP A 34 -5.02 -0.61 5.24
C ASP A 34 -4.00 -1.02 6.33
N ILE A 35 -2.69 -0.91 6.04
CA ILE A 35 -1.62 -1.28 6.99
C ILE A 35 -0.57 -0.17 7.21
N GLY A 36 -0.89 1.08 6.89
CA GLY A 36 -0.08 2.23 7.32
C GLY A 36 0.63 3.04 6.21
N ARG A 37 0.16 2.97 4.96
CA ARG A 37 0.65 3.85 3.87
C ARG A 37 0.62 5.33 4.29
N HIS A 38 1.71 6.05 4.03
CA HIS A 38 1.82 7.48 4.35
C HIS A 38 2.30 8.33 3.15
N PRO A 39 1.39 8.82 2.28
CA PRO A 39 1.74 9.57 1.07
C PRO A 39 2.66 10.77 1.28
N GLU A 40 2.40 11.60 2.30
CA GLU A 40 3.24 12.79 2.56
C GLU A 40 4.68 12.43 2.92
N LEU A 41 4.88 11.41 3.75
CA LEU A 41 6.21 10.90 4.10
C LEU A 41 6.95 10.40 2.85
N LEU A 42 6.28 9.56 2.04
CA LEU A 42 6.87 9.03 0.80
C LEU A 42 7.26 10.18 -0.16
N ALA A 43 6.41 11.19 -0.31
CA ALA A 43 6.73 12.35 -1.13
C ALA A 43 7.89 13.17 -0.57
N ALA A 44 7.97 13.31 0.75
CA ALA A 44 9.02 14.04 1.43
C ALA A 44 10.38 13.34 1.33
N VAL A 45 10.41 12.01 1.48
CA VAL A 45 11.61 11.17 1.28
C VAL A 45 12.09 11.24 -0.17
N SER A 46 11.17 11.15 -1.15
CA SER A 46 11.52 11.26 -2.57
C SER A 46 12.22 12.60 -2.87
N ARG A 47 11.67 13.73 -2.39
CA ARG A 47 12.28 15.07 -2.56
C ARG A 47 13.66 15.19 -1.91
N ARG A 48 13.85 14.65 -0.70
CA ARG A 48 15.09 14.78 0.07
C ARG A 48 16.22 13.87 -0.43
N SER A 49 15.87 12.71 -1.00
CA SER A 49 16.83 11.69 -1.44
C SER A 49 17.18 11.80 -2.93
N GLY A 50 16.28 12.35 -3.75
CA GLY A 50 16.36 12.28 -5.21
C GLY A 50 15.90 10.93 -5.79
N ALA A 51 15.47 9.97 -4.96
CA ALA A 51 14.92 8.71 -5.43
C ALA A 51 13.47 8.88 -5.90
N HIS A 52 13.09 8.15 -6.95
CA HIS A 52 11.69 7.99 -7.34
C HIS A 52 11.01 7.01 -6.38
N ILE A 53 9.83 7.37 -5.84
CA ILE A 53 9.05 6.47 -4.98
C ILE A 53 7.69 6.20 -5.62
N ILE A 54 7.39 4.92 -5.84
CA ILE A 54 6.10 4.44 -6.34
C ILE A 54 5.34 3.85 -5.16
N ALA A 55 4.22 4.47 -4.78
CA ALA A 55 3.37 3.99 -3.68
C ALA A 55 2.28 3.03 -4.19
N ALA A 56 1.91 2.06 -3.34
CA ALA A 56 0.82 1.13 -3.61
C ALA A 56 -0.57 1.65 -3.21
N THR A 57 -1.60 1.31 -3.97
CA THR A 57 -2.99 1.16 -3.49
C THR A 57 -3.31 -0.32 -3.24
N GLY A 58 -4.56 -0.64 -2.91
CA GLY A 58 -5.03 -2.00 -2.67
C GLY A 58 -4.99 -2.39 -1.20
N PHE A 59 -4.72 -3.68 -0.91
CA PHE A 59 -4.84 -4.24 0.44
C PHE A 59 -3.79 -5.31 0.74
N TYR A 60 -3.53 -5.49 2.03
CA TYR A 60 -2.78 -6.64 2.53
C TYR A 60 -3.68 -7.87 2.77
N ALA A 61 -3.09 -9.02 3.10
CA ALA A 61 -3.81 -10.27 3.34
C ALA A 61 -4.73 -10.16 4.56
N GLU A 62 -5.88 -10.86 4.57
CA GLU A 62 -6.96 -10.65 5.56
C GLU A 62 -6.58 -10.98 7.03
N GLY A 63 -5.46 -11.66 7.23
CA GLY A 63 -4.88 -11.92 8.55
C GLY A 63 -4.28 -10.69 9.23
N MET A 64 -3.96 -9.63 8.48
CA MET A 64 -3.40 -8.36 9.00
C MET A 64 -4.10 -7.13 8.40
N GLY A 65 -4.55 -7.23 7.15
CA GLY A 65 -5.26 -6.20 6.41
C GLY A 65 -6.76 -6.45 6.29
N ILE A 66 -7.39 -5.71 5.38
CA ILE A 66 -8.83 -5.78 5.04
C ILE A 66 -9.69 -5.69 6.32
N GLY A 67 -9.56 -4.56 7.03
CA GLY A 67 -10.28 -4.33 8.28
C GLY A 67 -11.81 -4.36 8.16
N PHE A 68 -12.50 -4.30 9.29
CA PHE A 68 -13.96 -4.43 9.42
C PHE A 68 -14.78 -3.59 8.41
N TYR A 69 -14.34 -2.36 8.15
CA TYR A 69 -14.96 -1.45 7.18
C TYR A 69 -14.97 -2.05 5.77
N TRP A 70 -13.80 -2.51 5.30
CA TRP A 70 -13.59 -3.03 3.95
C TRP A 70 -14.28 -4.37 3.72
N ARG A 71 -14.39 -5.22 4.77
CA ARG A 71 -15.14 -6.48 4.74
C ARG A 71 -16.63 -6.32 4.43
N ARG A 72 -17.19 -5.11 4.54
CA ARG A 72 -18.59 -4.78 4.22
C ARG A 72 -18.79 -4.11 2.88
N LYS A 73 -17.71 -3.79 2.16
CA LYS A 73 -17.80 -3.11 0.87
C LYS A 73 -17.96 -4.09 -0.27
N SER A 74 -18.65 -3.66 -1.32
CA SER A 74 -18.75 -4.41 -2.59
C SER A 74 -17.40 -4.44 -3.30
N VAL A 75 -17.28 -5.32 -4.29
CA VAL A 75 -16.12 -5.35 -5.22
C VAL A 75 -15.97 -3.98 -5.89
N ASP A 76 -17.06 -3.44 -6.44
CA ASP A 76 -17.06 -2.16 -7.16
C ASP A 76 -16.58 -1.00 -6.28
N TYR A 77 -17.05 -0.93 -5.02
CA TYR A 77 -16.61 0.13 -4.10
C TYR A 77 -15.10 0.06 -3.82
N ILE A 78 -14.56 -1.15 -3.72
CA ILE A 78 -13.12 -1.37 -3.52
C ILE A 78 -12.35 -0.96 -4.78
N ALA A 79 -12.85 -1.33 -5.96
CA ALA A 79 -12.26 -0.99 -7.24
C ALA A 79 -12.24 0.54 -7.47
N GLU A 80 -13.35 1.22 -7.20
CA GLU A 80 -13.47 2.69 -7.28
C GLU A 80 -12.43 3.40 -6.39
N MET A 81 -12.17 2.87 -5.19
CA MET A 81 -11.14 3.41 -4.32
C MET A 81 -9.74 3.25 -4.92
N MET A 82 -9.41 2.07 -5.45
CA MET A 82 -8.11 1.84 -6.09
C MET A 82 -7.93 2.73 -7.33
N VAL A 83 -8.96 2.86 -8.16
CA VAL A 83 -8.97 3.75 -9.33
C VAL A 83 -8.73 5.18 -8.91
N ARG A 84 -9.46 5.69 -7.91
CA ARG A 84 -9.28 7.06 -7.40
C ARG A 84 -7.85 7.30 -6.91
N ASP A 85 -7.28 6.36 -6.15
CA ASP A 85 -5.89 6.45 -5.71
C ASP A 85 -4.90 6.57 -6.88
N LEU A 86 -5.17 5.89 -8.00
CA LEU A 86 -4.33 5.89 -9.20
C LEU A 86 -4.54 7.12 -10.09
N THR A 87 -5.77 7.63 -10.20
CA THR A 87 -6.14 8.66 -11.20
C THR A 87 -6.25 10.06 -10.60
N GLU A 88 -6.62 10.19 -9.33
CA GLU A 88 -6.87 11.46 -8.66
C GLU A 88 -5.83 11.73 -7.58
N GLY A 89 -5.64 10.77 -6.68
CA GLY A 89 -4.72 10.88 -5.55
C GLY A 89 -5.07 9.93 -4.42
N MET A 90 -4.08 9.62 -3.58
CA MET A 90 -4.23 8.70 -2.46
C MET A 90 -5.01 9.36 -1.32
N VAL A 91 -5.97 8.65 -0.73
CA VAL A 91 -6.61 9.10 0.53
C VAL A 91 -5.70 8.82 1.72
N TYR A 92 -5.49 9.83 2.57
CA TYR A 92 -4.75 9.74 3.81
C TYR A 92 -5.36 10.67 4.86
N ALA A 93 -5.50 10.21 6.11
CA ALA A 93 -6.12 10.96 7.20
C ALA A 93 -7.48 11.60 6.82
N ASN A 94 -8.33 10.83 6.12
CA ASN A 94 -9.63 11.25 5.59
C ASN A 94 -9.60 12.42 4.60
N ARG A 95 -8.47 12.66 3.93
CA ARG A 95 -8.30 13.70 2.92
C ARG A 95 -7.69 13.12 1.65
N LEU A 96 -8.07 13.66 0.50
CA LEU A 96 -7.43 13.35 -0.77
C LEU A 96 -6.08 14.10 -0.83
N THR A 97 -5.00 13.36 -1.06
CA THR A 97 -3.66 13.94 -1.25
C THR A 97 -3.41 14.21 -2.74
N PRO A 98 -2.47 15.10 -3.11
CA PRO A 98 -2.12 15.32 -4.52
C PRO A 98 -1.26 14.19 -5.11
N TYR A 99 -0.86 13.19 -4.32
CA TYR A 99 0.04 12.12 -4.75
C TYR A 99 -0.74 10.88 -5.16
N ARG A 100 -0.54 10.43 -6.39
CA ARG A 100 -1.19 9.23 -6.92
C ARG A 100 -0.40 7.97 -6.56
N ALA A 101 -1.11 6.86 -6.37
CA ALA A 101 -0.49 5.55 -6.37
C ALA A 101 0.00 5.21 -7.78
N GLY A 102 0.97 4.29 -7.88
CA GLY A 102 1.47 3.80 -9.16
C GLY A 102 1.42 2.28 -9.32
N ILE A 103 0.91 1.56 -8.30
CA ILE A 103 0.77 0.11 -8.33
C ILE A 103 -0.42 -0.34 -7.47
N ILE A 104 -1.08 -1.42 -7.85
CA ILE A 104 -2.11 -2.09 -7.03
C ILE A 104 -1.46 -3.27 -6.31
N LYS A 105 -1.63 -3.35 -4.98
CA LYS A 105 -1.26 -4.52 -4.20
C LYS A 105 -2.50 -5.34 -3.84
N VAL A 106 -2.40 -6.64 -4.08
CA VAL A 106 -3.30 -7.65 -3.53
C VAL A 106 -2.45 -8.73 -2.88
N ALA A 107 -2.96 -9.34 -1.82
CA ALA A 107 -2.22 -10.34 -1.07
C ALA A 107 -3.15 -11.46 -0.61
N THR A 108 -2.58 -12.67 -0.53
CA THR A 108 -3.22 -13.87 -0.01
C THR A 108 -2.31 -14.48 1.03
N GLY A 109 -2.79 -14.82 2.22
CA GLY A 109 -1.88 -15.35 3.24
C GLY A 109 -2.49 -15.51 4.62
N GLY A 110 -2.25 -16.66 5.26
CA GLY A 110 -2.47 -16.83 6.68
C GLY A 110 -1.33 -16.25 7.54
N MET A 111 -1.63 -15.91 8.79
CA MET A 111 -0.64 -15.44 9.79
C MET A 111 0.02 -16.59 10.58
N GLY A 112 -0.36 -17.84 10.32
CA GLY A 112 0.13 -19.01 11.04
C GLY A 112 1.23 -19.78 10.28
N PRO A 113 1.96 -20.67 10.97
CA PRO A 113 2.87 -21.59 10.30
C PRO A 113 2.06 -22.57 9.44
N GLY A 114 2.16 -22.43 8.13
CA GLY A 114 1.49 -23.33 7.18
C GLY A 114 0.82 -22.58 6.03
N PRO A 115 0.35 -23.31 5.02
CA PRO A 115 -0.32 -22.69 3.88
C PRO A 115 -1.67 -22.10 4.31
N THR A 116 -2.08 -21.00 3.67
CA THR A 116 -3.41 -20.40 3.87
C THR A 116 -4.50 -21.48 3.80
N PRO A 117 -5.47 -21.49 4.75
CA PRO A 117 -6.60 -22.40 4.68
C PRO A 117 -7.35 -22.32 3.35
N LEU A 118 -8.03 -23.39 2.98
CA LEU A 118 -8.91 -23.36 1.81
C LEU A 118 -10.09 -22.43 2.12
N GLY A 119 -10.25 -21.40 1.30
CA GLY A 119 -11.40 -20.53 1.31
C GLY A 119 -12.61 -21.14 0.57
N PRO A 120 -13.69 -20.36 0.44
CA PRO A 120 -15.00 -20.84 -0.06
C PRO A 120 -14.96 -21.51 -1.43
N ASN A 121 -13.99 -21.15 -2.27
CA ASN A 121 -13.85 -21.65 -3.65
C ASN A 121 -12.85 -22.82 -3.77
N GLY A 122 -12.45 -23.45 -2.65
CA GLY A 122 -11.47 -24.53 -2.65
C GLY A 122 -10.04 -24.07 -3.01
N ARG A 123 -9.78 -22.75 -2.97
CA ARG A 123 -8.46 -22.14 -3.20
C ARG A 123 -7.90 -21.65 -1.87
N ARG A 124 -6.57 -21.55 -1.77
CA ARG A 124 -5.85 -20.98 -0.60
C ARG A 124 -5.91 -19.45 -0.58
N ILE A 125 -7.14 -18.94 -0.67
CA ILE A 125 -7.49 -17.52 -0.79
C ILE A 125 -8.69 -17.31 0.12
N GLY A 126 -8.56 -16.39 1.08
CA GLY A 126 -9.63 -16.03 2.00
C GLY A 126 -10.84 -15.38 1.30
N LEU A 127 -11.99 -15.36 1.99
CA LEU A 127 -13.22 -14.77 1.43
C LEU A 127 -13.03 -13.29 1.07
N TYR A 128 -12.32 -12.52 1.90
CA TYR A 128 -12.15 -11.10 1.68
C TYR A 128 -11.00 -10.81 0.72
N GLU A 129 -9.98 -11.67 0.71
CA GLU A 129 -8.91 -11.63 -0.29
C GLU A 129 -9.46 -11.86 -1.71
N ASP A 130 -10.35 -12.84 -1.91
CA ASP A 130 -11.02 -13.09 -3.20
C ASP A 130 -11.77 -11.85 -3.69
N ARG A 131 -12.44 -11.13 -2.78
CA ARG A 131 -13.14 -9.88 -3.12
C ARG A 131 -12.18 -8.80 -3.60
N VAL A 132 -11.07 -8.60 -2.89
CA VAL A 132 -10.04 -7.61 -3.25
C VAL A 132 -9.39 -7.99 -4.58
N ILE A 133 -9.10 -9.27 -4.81
CA ILE A 133 -8.54 -9.77 -6.08
C ILE A 133 -9.46 -9.45 -7.24
N ARG A 134 -10.77 -9.69 -7.11
CA ARG A 134 -11.76 -9.33 -8.14
C ARG A 134 -11.85 -7.83 -8.38
N ALA A 135 -11.65 -7.01 -7.33
CA ALA A 135 -11.69 -5.56 -7.45
C ALA A 135 -10.48 -4.98 -8.18
N ALA A 136 -9.36 -5.73 -8.23
CA ALA A 136 -8.13 -5.32 -8.89
C ALA A 136 -7.99 -5.83 -10.34
N ALA A 137 -8.90 -6.69 -10.80
CA ALA A 137 -8.88 -7.33 -12.12
C ALA A 137 -9.60 -6.49 -13.17
#